data_AF-A0A376TE62-F1
#
_entry.id   AF-A0A376TE62-F1
#
_cell.length_a   1.000
_cell.length_b   1.000
_cell.length_c   1.000
_cell.angle_alpha   90.00
_cell.angle_beta   90.00
_cell.angle_gamma   90.00
#
_symmetry.space_group_name_H-M   'P 1'
#
loop_
_entity.id
_entity.type
_entity.pdbx_description
1 polymer ?
#
loop_
_entity_poly.entity_id
_entity_poly.type
_entity_poly.pdbx_seq_one_letter_code
_entity_poly.pdbx_strand_id
1 'polypeptide(L)' 'MPPLSLRLNPLGFIASAIADGVTETEVLLPDGASEHDYSLRPSDVKRLQNADLVVWVGPEMEAFMAKNR' A
#
# COMPACT_ATOMS: atom_id res chain seq x y z
N MET A 1 -15.73 19.41 19.17
CA MET A 1 -15.89 18.08 18.55
C MET A 1 -14.66 17.85 17.69
N PRO A 2 -13.83 16.82 17.94
CA PRO A 2 -12.64 16.60 17.12
C PRO A 2 -13.07 16.16 15.69
N PRO A 3 -12.25 16.45 14.67
CA PRO A 3 -12.57 16.06 13.30
C PRO A 3 -12.50 14.54 13.15
N LEU A 4 -13.44 13.99 12.36
CA LEU A 4 -13.41 12.61 11.93
C LEU A 4 -12.38 12.49 10.79
N SER A 5 -11.19 11.98 11.08
CA SER A 5 -10.22 11.66 10.03
C SER A 5 -10.56 10.30 9.42
N LEU A 6 -11.29 10.31 8.31
CA LEU A 6 -11.54 9.10 7.52
C LEU A 6 -10.29 8.81 6.68
N ARG A 7 -9.52 7.77 7.03
CA ARG A 7 -8.43 7.28 6.19
C ARG A 7 -8.92 6.08 5.39
N LEU A 8 -9.07 6.28 4.09
CA LEU A 8 -9.28 5.25 3.09
C LEU A 8 -7.95 5.08 2.35
N ASN A 9 -7.50 3.86 2.08
CA ASN A 9 -6.44 3.62 1.11
C ASN A 9 -7.11 3.53 -0.28
N PRO A 10 -7.20 4.64 -1.03
CA PRO A 10 -8.06 4.68 -2.21
C PRO A 10 -7.50 3.79 -3.32
N LEU A 11 -6.17 3.65 -3.39
CA LEU A 11 -5.51 2.80 -4.37
C LEU A 11 -5.80 1.32 -4.11
N GLY A 12 -5.68 0.87 -2.86
CA GLY A 12 -6.04 -0.49 -2.47
C GLY A 12 -7.50 -0.81 -2.79
N PHE A 13 -8.42 0.10 -2.49
CA PHE A 13 -9.84 -0.08 -2.79
C PHE A 13 -10.13 -0.22 -4.29
N ILE A 14 -9.55 0.65 -5.13
CA ILE A 14 -9.72 0.59 -6.58
C ILE A 14 -9.10 -0.68 -7.15
N ALA A 15 -7.89 -1.03 -6.71
CA ALA A 15 -7.21 -2.25 -7.17
C ALA A 15 -8.02 -3.51 -6.80
N SER A 16 -8.52 -3.61 -5.57
CA SER A 16 -9.40 -4.70 -5.16
C SER A 16 -10.69 -4.75 -5.96
N ALA A 17 -11.34 -3.61 -6.21
CA ALA A 17 -12.58 -3.56 -6.99
C ALA A 17 -12.38 -4.00 -8.45
N ILE A 18 -11.20 -3.75 -9.03
CA ILE A 18 -10.86 -4.17 -10.40
C ILE A 18 -10.46 -5.67 -10.44
N ALA A 19 -9.76 -6.14 -9.42
CA ALA A 19 -9.25 -7.51 -9.34
C ALA A 19 -10.28 -8.53 -8.81
N ASP A 20 -11.42 -8.06 -8.30
CA ASP A 20 -12.47 -8.89 -7.72
C ASP A 20 -12.90 -10.02 -8.68
N GLY A 21 -12.88 -11.26 -8.17
CA GLY A 21 -13.17 -12.46 -8.95
C GLY A 21 -12.10 -12.91 -9.95
N VAL A 22 -10.96 -12.20 -10.06
CA VAL A 22 -9.85 -12.52 -10.98
C VAL A 22 -8.59 -12.95 -10.23
N THR A 23 -8.15 -12.17 -9.24
CA THR A 23 -6.94 -12.46 -8.45
C THR A 23 -7.04 -11.85 -7.06
N GLU A 24 -6.25 -12.37 -6.11
CA GLU A 24 -6.17 -11.81 -4.76
C GLU A 24 -5.38 -10.50 -4.76
N THR A 25 -5.82 -9.55 -3.94
CA THR A 25 -5.14 -8.26 -3.75
C THR A 25 -4.75 -8.08 -2.29
N GLU A 26 -3.50 -7.71 -2.05
CA GLU A 26 -3.00 -7.36 -0.72
C GLU A 26 -2.63 -5.87 -0.64
N VAL A 27 -2.95 -5.24 0.48
CA VAL A 27 -2.48 -3.88 0.79
C VAL A 27 -1.23 -3.99 1.65
N LEU A 28 -0.15 -3.35 1.20
CA LEU A 28 1.14 -3.40 1.87
C LEU A 28 1.13 -2.67 3.21
N LEU A 29 0.51 -1.50 3.27
CA LEU A 29 0.45 -0.67 4.46
C LEU A 29 -0.57 -1.24 5.45
N PRO A 30 -0.18 -1.52 6.70
CA PRO A 30 -1.12 -1.93 7.72
C PRO A 30 -2.03 -0.76 8.12
N ASP A 31 -3.20 -1.10 8.65
CA ASP A 31 -4.16 -0.12 9.14
C ASP A 31 -3.52 0.86 10.12
N GLY A 32 -3.77 2.15 9.91
CA GLY A 32 -3.24 3.23 10.76
C GLY A 32 -1.79 3.62 10.49
N ALA A 33 -1.07 2.94 9.58
CA ALA A 33 0.25 3.41 9.14
C ALA A 33 0.15 4.75 8.39
N SER A 34 1.18 5.59 8.55
CA SER A 34 1.35 6.82 7.77
C SER A 34 2.08 6.49 6.48
N GLU A 35 1.51 6.82 5.32
CA GLU A 35 2.13 6.63 4.00
C GLU A 35 3.48 7.37 3.88
N HIS A 36 3.62 8.50 4.57
CA HIS A 36 4.83 9.32 4.55
C HIS A 36 5.92 8.85 5.52
N ASP A 37 5.54 8.18 6.62
CA ASP A 37 6.47 7.82 7.71
C ASP A 37 6.68 6.31 7.84
N TYR A 38 6.10 5.51 6.94
CA TYR A 38 6.25 4.06 6.99
C TYR A 38 7.67 3.62 6.63
N SER A 39 8.16 2.59 7.32
CA SER A 39 9.42 1.92 7.00
C SER A 39 9.15 0.46 6.68
N LEU A 40 9.64 0.00 5.53
CA LEU A 40 9.48 -1.38 5.10
C LEU A 40 10.09 -2.34 6.12
N ARG A 41 9.29 -3.31 6.58
CA ARG A 41 9.79 -4.44 7.38
C ARG A 41 10.34 -5.51 6.43
N PRO A 42 11.21 -6.41 6.90
CA PRO A 42 11.69 -7.52 6.08
C PRO A 42 10.57 -8.39 5.47
N SER A 43 9.44 -8.55 6.18
CA SER A 43 8.26 -9.23 5.67
C SER A 43 7.61 -8.50 4.49
N ASP A 44 7.61 -7.17 4.50
CA ASP A 44 7.01 -6.34 3.45
C ASP A 44 7.88 -6.41 2.19
N VAL A 45 9.21 -6.36 2.36
CA VAL A 45 10.16 -6.56 1.25
C VAL A 45 9.96 -7.94 0.62
N LYS A 46 9.80 -8.99 1.44
CA LYS A 46 9.55 -10.34 0.93
C LYS A 46 8.22 -10.43 0.17
N ARG A 47 7.17 -9.77 0.64
CA ARG A 47 5.89 -9.68 -0.10
C ARG A 47 6.06 -8.99 -1.43
N LEU A 48 6.76 -7.85 -1.46
CA LEU A 48 7.03 -7.11 -2.69
C LEU A 48 7.86 -7.92 -3.70
N GLN A 49 8.84 -8.69 -3.23
CA GLN A 49 9.66 -9.55 -4.10
C GLN A 49 8.88 -10.73 -4.71
N ASN A 50 7.84 -11.19 -4.03
CA ASN A 50 7.00 -12.29 -4.47
C ASN A 50 5.74 -11.83 -5.23
N ALA A 51 5.49 -10.53 -5.30
CA ALA A 51 4.30 -10.01 -5.98
C ALA A 51 4.48 -10.06 -7.50
N ASP A 52 3.50 -10.60 -8.21
CA ASP A 52 3.49 -10.61 -9.68
C ASP A 52 3.29 -9.21 -10.26
N LEU A 53 2.58 -8.33 -9.53
CA LEU A 53 2.34 -6.94 -9.90
C LEU A 53 2.28 -6.06 -8.64
N VAL A 54 2.96 -4.91 -8.70
CA VAL A 54 2.88 -3.86 -7.68
C VAL A 54 2.26 -2.63 -8.32
N VAL A 55 1.15 -2.16 -7.75
CA VAL A 55 0.51 -0.89 -8.11
C VAL A 55 0.86 0.11 -7.01
N TRP A 56 1.49 1.21 -7.40
CA TRP A 56 1.85 2.32 -6.50
C TRP A 56 1.49 3.67 -7.14
N VAL A 57 1.45 4.74 -6.35
CA VAL A 57 1.28 6.10 -6.91
C VAL A 57 2.63 6.69 -7.31
N GLY A 58 3.66 6.46 -6.47
CA GLY A 58 5.02 6.94 -6.70
C GLY A 58 5.67 7.58 -5.47
N PRO A 59 6.92 8.06 -5.60
CA PRO A 59 7.77 8.47 -4.47
C PRO A 59 7.26 9.69 -3.69
N GLU A 60 6.47 10.56 -4.33
CA GLU A 60 5.88 11.75 -3.69
C GLU A 60 4.89 11.38 -2.58
N MET A 61 4.17 10.27 -2.74
CA MET A 61 3.20 9.78 -1.76
C MET A 61 3.82 8.70 -0.86
N GLU A 62 4.55 7.77 -1.47
CA GLU A 62 5.03 6.53 -0.85
C GLU A 62 6.56 6.44 -0.95
N ALA A 63 7.26 7.40 -0.35
CA ALA A 63 8.72 7.53 -0.46
C ALA A 63 9.49 6.26 -0.02
N PHE A 64 8.93 5.46 0.88
CA PHE A 64 9.50 4.20 1.35
C PHE A 64 9.61 3.14 0.24
N MET A 65 8.76 3.20 -0.80
CA MET A 65 8.79 2.27 -1.93
C MET A 65 9.97 2.51 -2.88
N ALA A 66 10.42 3.76 -2.98
CA ALA A 66 11.53 4.15 -3.86
C ALA A 66 12.92 3.73 -3.33
N LYS A 67 13.02 3.29 -2.06
CA LYS A 67 14.29 2.93 -1.42
C LYS A 67 14.80 1.52 -1.71
N ASN A 68 14.12 0.73 -2.54
CA ASN A 68 14.62 -0.58 -2.95
C ASN A 68 15.48 -0.46 -4.21
N ARG A 69 16.77 -0.19 -4.02
CA ARG A 69 17.84 -0.63 -4.95
C ARG A 69 18.54 -1.85 -4.37
#